data_AF-A0A318JJ07-F1
#
_entry.id   AF-A0A318JJ07-F1
#
_cell.length_a   1.000
_cell.length_b   1.000
_cell.length_c   1.000
_cell.angle_alpha   90.00
_cell.angle_beta   90.00
_cell.angle_gamma   90.00
#
_symmetry.space_group_name_H-M   'P 1'
#
loop_
_entity.id
_entity.type
_entity.pdbx_description
1 polymer ?
#
loop_
_entity_poly.entity_id
_entity_poly.type
_entity_poly.pdbx_seq_one_letter_code
_entity_poly.pdbx_strand_id
1 'polypeptide(L)' 'MTTGNVLGQFVRVGSDVGVIVGYHGMPDVPEDHYAIWYGQLAEDGSTPLARTVPVEYCVFVDRHALYH' A
#
# COMPACT_ATOMS: atom_id res chain seq x y z
N MET A 1 17.62 12.46 0.52
CA MET A 1 16.60 11.39 0.54
C MET A 1 15.32 12.03 0.06
N THR A 2 14.92 11.77 -1.18
CA THR A 2 13.66 12.29 -1.72
C THR A 2 12.55 11.59 -0.96
N THR A 3 11.88 12.31 -0.04
CA THR A 3 10.55 11.94 0.47
C THR A 3 9.56 12.09 -0.67
N GLY A 4 9.71 11.24 -1.69
CA GLY A 4 8.72 11.07 -2.74
C GLY A 4 7.43 10.61 -2.09
N ASN A 5 6.32 11.22 -2.48
CA ASN A 5 5.00 10.80 -2.00
C ASN A 5 4.80 9.31 -2.34
N VAL A 6 4.79 8.45 -1.32
CA VAL A 6 4.65 7.00 -1.49
C VAL A 6 3.23 6.56 -1.80
N LEU A 7 2.25 7.45 -1.60
CA LEU A 7 0.85 7.17 -1.91
C LEU A 7 0.67 6.87 -3.40
N GLY A 8 -0.13 5.85 -3.70
CA GLY A 8 -0.40 5.42 -5.07
C GLY A 8 0.75 4.65 -5.70
N GLN A 9 1.85 4.39 -4.99
CA GLN A 9 2.89 3.48 -5.43
C GLN A 9 2.44 2.03 -5.23
N PHE A 10 2.81 1.17 -6.18
CA PHE A 10 2.57 -0.25 -6.08
C PHE A 10 3.68 -0.92 -5.27
N VAL A 11 3.27 -1.85 -4.42
CA VAL A 11 4.17 -2.69 -3.64
C VAL A 11 3.75 -4.14 -3.75
N ARG A 12 4.73 -5.04 -3.74
CA ARG A 12 4.54 -6.46 -3.56
C ARG A 12 4.79 -6.82 -2.10
N VAL A 13 3.83 -7.52 -1.50
CA VAL A 13 3.91 -8.08 -0.14
C VAL A 13 3.73 -9.58 -0.27
N GLY A 14 4.80 -10.35 -0.08
CA GLY A 14 4.79 -11.77 -0.41
C GLY A 14 4.52 -12.01 -1.90
N SER A 15 3.43 -12.71 -2.22
CA SER A 15 2.96 -12.95 -3.61
C SER A 15 1.99 -11.90 -4.11
N ASP A 16 1.45 -11.06 -3.23
CA ASP A 16 0.33 -10.17 -3.55
C ASP A 16 0.84 -8.78 -3.94
N VAL A 17 0.16 -8.15 -4.90
CA VAL A 17 0.43 -6.77 -5.29
C VAL A 17 -0.68 -5.88 -4.76
N GLY A 18 -0.29 -4.81 -4.07
CA GLY A 18 -1.20 -3.79 -3.56
C GLY A 18 -0.70 -2.38 -3.84
N VAL A 19 -1.48 -1.40 -3.40
CA VAL A 19 -1.20 0.03 -3.53
C VAL A 19 -1.09 0.65 -2.16
N ILE A 20 -0.06 1.46 -1.93
CA ILE A 20 0.07 2.25 -0.71
C ILE A 20 -1.02 3.34 -0.71
N VAL A 21 -1.90 3.29 0.29
CA VAL A 21 -2.98 4.26 0.52
C VAL A 21 -2.83 5.01 1.85
N GLY A 22 -1.83 4.66 2.65
CA GLY A 22 -1.48 5.38 3.87
C GLY A 22 -0.06 5.08 4.35
N TYR A 23 0.50 5.96 5.16
CA TYR A 23 1.87 5.88 5.69
C TYR A 23 1.96 6.48 7.10
N HIS A 24 3.10 6.29 7.76
CA HIS A 24 3.36 6.84 9.10
C HIS A 24 3.08 8.36 9.18
N GLY A 25 2.27 8.76 10.16
CA GLY A 25 1.79 10.14 10.32
C GLY A 25 0.36 10.34 9.84
N MET A 26 -0.26 9.33 9.22
CA MET A 26 -1.70 9.27 9.00
C MET A 26 -2.41 8.58 10.18
N PRO A 27 -3.71 8.88 10.40
CA PRO A 27 -4.52 8.16 11.38
C PRO A 27 -4.48 6.65 11.14
N ASP A 28 -4.42 5.88 12.21
CA ASP A 28 -4.54 4.41 12.20
C ASP A 28 -3.43 3.65 11.43
N VAL A 29 -2.33 4.34 11.06
CA VAL A 29 -1.12 3.72 10.49
C VAL A 29 0.01 3.75 11.51
N PRO A 30 0.45 2.58 12.03
CA PRO A 30 1.57 2.50 12.96
C PRO A 30 2.86 3.08 12.38
N GLU A 31 3.80 3.37 13.27
CA GLU A 31 5.19 3.62 12.86
C GLU A 31 5.75 2.45 12.07
N ASP A 32 6.60 2.75 11.09
CA ASP A 32 7.20 1.78 10.18
C ASP A 32 6.20 0.85 9.46
N HIS A 33 4.97 1.32 9.23
CA HIS A 33 3.97 0.61 8.43
C HIS A 33 3.47 1.44 7.26
N TYR A 34 3.02 0.73 6.22
CA TYR A 34 2.17 1.26 5.17
C TYR A 34 0.77 0.66 5.26
N ALA A 35 -0.25 1.45 4.96
CA ALA A 35 -1.59 0.92 4.70
C ALA A 35 -1.69 0.54 3.22
N ILE A 36 -1.90 -0.74 2.95
CA ILE A 36 -1.91 -1.33 1.61
C ILE A 36 -3.32 -1.75 1.23
N TRP A 37 -3.81 -1.26 0.09
CA TRP A 37 -5.07 -1.66 -0.51
C TRP A 37 -4.82 -2.71 -1.60
N TYR A 38 -5.54 -3.82 -1.54
CA TYR A 38 -5.43 -4.96 -2.47
C TYR A 38 -6.63 -5.05 -3.44
N GLY A 39 -7.31 -3.93 -3.72
CA GLY A 39 -8.45 -3.91 -4.63
C GLY A 39 -9.79 -4.35 -4.00
N GLN A 40 -9.84 -4.53 -2.68
CA GLN A 40 -11.05 -4.95 -1.97
C GLN A 40 -11.80 -3.76 -1.36
N LEU A 41 -13.13 -3.78 -1.47
CA LEU A 41 -14.03 -2.82 -0.85
C LEU A 41 -14.81 -3.49 0.28
N ALA A 42 -15.26 -2.69 1.26
CA ALA A 42 -16.19 -3.15 2.28
C ALA A 42 -17.57 -3.47 1.67
N GLU A 43 -18.48 -4.03 2.48
CA GLU A 43 -19.84 -4.38 2.05
C GLU A 43 -20.65 -3.18 1.54
N ASP A 44 -20.28 -1.97 1.95
CA ASP A 44 -20.86 -0.71 1.47
C ASP A 44 -20.49 -0.37 0.00
N GLY A 45 -19.58 -1.14 -0.61
CA GLY A 45 -19.13 -0.97 -1.98
C GLY A 45 -18.35 0.32 -2.26
N SER A 46 -17.90 1.05 -1.24
CA SER A 46 -17.24 2.36 -1.39
C SER A 46 -16.04 2.57 -0.47
N THR A 47 -16.00 1.91 0.68
CA THR A 47 -14.88 2.01 1.62
C THR A 47 -13.77 1.02 1.23
N PRO A 48 -12.54 1.49 0.93
CA PRO A 48 -11.44 0.58 0.64
C PRO A 48 -10.97 -0.14 1.91
N LEU A 49 -10.78 -1.46 1.81
CA LEU A 49 -10.20 -2.26 2.89
C LEU A 49 -8.67 -2.27 2.73
N ALA A 50 -8.00 -1.48 3.57
CA ALA A 50 -6.55 -1.44 3.64
C ALA A 50 -6.02 -2.24 4.83
N ARG A 51 -4.86 -2.87 4.67
CA ARG A 51 -4.13 -3.56 5.74
C ARG A 51 -2.84 -2.84 6.05
N THR A 52 -2.52 -2.68 7.33
CA THR A 52 -1.21 -2.17 7.74
C THR A 52 -0.18 -3.28 7.60
N VAL A 53 0.93 -2.97 6.93
CA VAL A 53 2.03 -3.90 6.66
C VAL A 53 3.35 -3.21 7.02
N PRO A 54 4.25 -3.88 7.74
CA PRO A 54 5.59 -3.36 7.99
C PRO A 54 6.31 -2.97 6.71
N VAL A 55 6.99 -1.83 6.73
CA VAL A 55 7.70 -1.28 5.55
C VAL A 55 8.72 -2.28 5.00
N GLU A 56 9.39 -3.06 5.86
CA GLU A 56 10.38 -4.06 5.43
C GLU A 56 9.81 -5.20 4.59
N TYR A 57 8.49 -5.43 4.62
CA TYR A 57 7.81 -6.43 3.80
C TYR A 57 7.31 -5.88 2.46
N CYS A 58 7.44 -4.57 2.23
CA CYS A 58 6.92 -3.90 1.05
C CYS A 58 8.03 -3.71 0.00
N VAL A 59 7.96 -4.48 -1.09
CA VAL A 59 8.89 -4.33 -2.22
C VAL A 59 8.25 -3.48 -3.30
N PHE A 60 8.78 -2.27 -3.55
CA PHE A 60 8.26 -1.39 -4.61
C PHE A 60 8.31 -2.06 -5.98
N VAL A 61 7.23 -1.89 -6.74
CA VAL A 61 7.09 -2.43 -8.09
C VAL A 61 6.88 -1.27 -9.05
N ASP A 62 7.70 -1.19 -10.09
CA ASP A 62 7.49 -0.24 -11.18
C ASP A 62 6.22 -0.60 -11.95
N ARG A 63 5.41 0.41 -12.31
CA ARG A 63 4.15 0.21 -13.05
C ARG A 63 4.32 -0.66 -14.29
N HIS A 64 5.45 -0.55 -15.00
CA HIS A 64 5.73 -1.36 -16.19
C HIS A 64 5.85 -2.86 -15.90
N ALA A 65 6.23 -3.27 -14.68
CA ALA A 65 6.33 -4.68 -14.31
C ALA A 65 4.98 -5.33 -14.00
N LEU A 66 3.89 -4.54 -13.92
CA LEU A 66 2.53 -5.01 -13.66
C LEU A 66 1.68 -5.21 -14.92
N TYR A 67 2.14 -4.67 -16.06
CA TYR A 67 1.52 -4.91 -17.36
C TYR A 67 2.29 -6.04 -18.05
N HIS A 68 1.66 -7.21 -18.16
CA HIS A 68 2.07 -8.26 -19.10
C HIS A 68 1.56 -7.92 -20.51
#